data_AF-A0A921RCM2-F1
#
_entry.id   AF-A0A921RCM2-F1
#
_cell.length_a   1.000
_cell.length_b   1.000
_cell.length_c   1.000
_cell.angle_alpha   90.00
_cell.angle_beta   90.00
_cell.angle_gamma   90.00
#
_symmetry.space_group_name_H-M   'P 1'
#
loop_
_entity.id
_entity.type
_entity.pdbx_description
1 polymer ?
#
loop_
_entity_poly.entity_id
_entity_poly.type
_entity_poly.pdbx_seq_one_letter_code
_entity_poly.pdbx_strand_id
1 'polypeptide(L)'
;MTTSPLSEDQQVAVFPGFKALKLPYKNDGGAAWFYMLLLLPDGEALTLSDLYDKAVSTPGFIRRHTPVDGVPVRRFMVPKFKFTFEFEASGDIQKLGVMRAFEGGDFSGMVSGGNGLFISGVYHKATVEVDEAGTVAAAATAVCMQQCARMGPPPVDFVADRPFLFAIVEERSGAVLFLGHVVNPLVG
;
A
#
# COMPACT_ATOMS: atom_id res chain seq x y z
N MET A 1 -26.60 -12.01 -5.56
CA MET A 1 -26.62 -10.63 -6.09
C MET A 1 -27.16 -9.75 -4.99
N THR A 2 -26.30 -8.95 -4.35
CA THR A 2 -26.70 -8.05 -3.27
C THR A 2 -26.31 -6.64 -3.67
N THR A 3 -27.29 -5.87 -4.12
CA THR A 3 -27.19 -4.41 -4.22
C THR A 3 -27.21 -3.86 -2.81
N SER A 4 -26.03 -3.55 -2.27
CA SER A 4 -25.92 -2.80 -1.01
C SER A 4 -26.30 -1.33 -1.26
N PRO A 5 -27.04 -0.68 -0.35
CA PRO A 5 -27.32 0.76 -0.45
C PRO A 5 -26.02 1.57 -0.44
N LEU A 6 -26.09 2.79 -1.00
CA LEU A 6 -25.00 3.77 -1.14
C LEU A 6 -23.96 3.66 -0.01
N SER A 7 -22.73 3.34 -0.39
CA SER A 7 -21.61 3.19 0.54
C SER A 7 -21.29 4.53 1.18
N GLU A 8 -21.06 4.46 2.49
CA GLU A 8 -20.69 5.55 3.39
C GLU A 8 -19.42 6.30 2.97
N ASP A 9 -19.11 7.38 3.68
CA ASP A 9 -17.92 8.20 3.43
C ASP A 9 -16.64 7.34 3.51
N GLN A 10 -16.00 7.14 2.35
CA GLN A 10 -14.71 6.47 2.22
C GLN A 10 -13.62 7.50 1.95
N GLN A 11 -12.40 7.24 2.41
CA GLN A 11 -11.26 8.10 2.12
C GLN A 11 -10.75 7.83 0.69
N VAL A 12 -11.44 8.41 -0.29
CA VAL A 12 -11.16 8.28 -1.72
C VAL A 12 -10.82 9.64 -2.32
N ALA A 13 -9.77 9.70 -3.13
CA ALA A 13 -9.43 10.87 -3.92
C ALA A 13 -9.24 10.50 -5.40
N VAL A 14 -9.59 11.42 -6.29
CA VAL A 14 -9.40 11.28 -7.74
C VAL A 14 -8.27 12.19 -8.18
N PHE A 15 -7.28 11.64 -8.86
CA PHE A 15 -6.13 12.36 -9.40
C PHE A 15 -6.11 12.23 -10.93
N PRO A 16 -5.36 13.08 -11.64
CA PRO A 16 -5.11 12.87 -13.07
C PRO A 16 -4.42 11.51 -13.30
N GLY A 17 -5.11 10.59 -13.97
CA GLY A 17 -4.58 9.26 -14.32
C GLY A 17 -4.92 8.11 -13.37
N PHE A 18 -5.43 8.38 -12.15
CA PHE A 18 -5.68 7.32 -11.16
C PHE A 18 -6.58 7.76 -10.01
N LYS A 19 -7.10 6.79 -9.25
CA LYS A 19 -7.83 6.99 -8.00
C LYS A 19 -7.03 6.46 -6.84
N ALA A 20 -7.14 7.09 -5.68
CA ALA A 20 -6.55 6.62 -4.43
C ALA A 20 -7.64 6.26 -3.42
N LEU A 21 -7.45 5.17 -2.69
CA LEU A 21 -8.30 4.76 -1.57
C LEU A 21 -7.41 4.48 -0.35
N LYS A 22 -7.73 5.11 0.78
CA LYS A 22 -7.13 4.81 2.08
C LYS A 22 -8.04 3.88 2.89
N LEU A 23 -7.47 2.80 3.39
CA LEU A 23 -8.09 1.81 4.26
C LEU A 23 -7.28 1.76 5.57
N PRO A 24 -7.68 2.50 6.62
CA PRO A 24 -6.98 2.45 7.90
C PRO A 24 -7.02 1.04 8.51
N TYR A 25 -5.98 0.63 9.23
CA TYR A 25 -6.01 -0.56 10.07
C TYR A 25 -6.41 -0.15 11.48
N LYS A 26 -7.39 -0.85 12.04
CA LYS A 26 -7.78 -0.65 13.43
C LYS A 26 -6.75 -1.25 14.38
N ASN A 27 -6.52 -0.53 15.46
CA ASN A 27 -5.90 -1.07 16.66
C ASN A 27 -6.94 -1.08 17.79
N ASP A 28 -6.91 -2.12 18.62
CA ASP A 28 -7.73 -2.19 19.82
C ASP A 28 -7.28 -1.08 20.79
N GLY A 29 -8.07 0.01 20.86
CA GLY A 29 -7.90 1.07 21.86
C GLY A 29 -7.39 2.44 21.37
N GLY A 30 -7.33 2.75 20.07
CA GLY A 30 -6.90 4.08 19.64
C GLY A 30 -6.87 4.39 18.13
N ALA A 31 -6.16 5.46 17.78
CA ALA A 31 -5.96 5.90 16.39
C ALA A 31 -5.28 4.84 15.54
N ALA A 32 -5.69 4.73 14.27
CA ALA A 32 -5.04 3.85 13.30
C ALA A 32 -3.56 4.22 13.15
N TRP A 33 -2.66 3.29 13.49
CA TRP A 33 -1.22 3.50 13.30
C TRP A 33 -0.78 3.13 11.90
N PHE A 34 -1.57 2.33 11.20
CA PHE A 34 -1.25 1.88 9.85
C PHE A 34 -2.46 2.07 8.96
N TYR A 35 -2.22 2.21 7.66
CA TYR A 35 -3.26 2.13 6.65
C TYR A 35 -2.72 1.46 5.39
N MET A 36 -3.62 0.83 4.65
CA MET A 36 -3.40 0.44 3.27
C MET A 36 -3.84 1.57 2.35
N LEU A 37 -2.97 1.96 1.42
CA LEU A 37 -3.28 2.86 0.31
C LEU A 37 -3.36 2.04 -0.97
N LEU A 38 -4.50 2.08 -1.66
CA LEU A 38 -4.66 1.52 -2.99
C LEU A 38 -4.62 2.65 -4.02
N LEU A 39 -3.76 2.54 -5.03
CA LEU A 39 -3.70 3.44 -6.17
C LEU A 39 -4.13 2.69 -7.42
N LEU A 40 -5.30 3.05 -7.93
CA LEU A 40 -5.95 2.40 -9.05
C LEU A 40 -5.78 3.26 -10.31
N PRO A 41 -4.86 2.91 -11.24
CA PRO A 41 -4.72 3.62 -12.50
C PRO A 41 -6.01 3.59 -13.30
N ASP A 42 -6.28 4.61 -14.11
CA ASP A 42 -7.40 4.59 -15.06
C ASP A 42 -7.13 3.67 -16.25
N GLY A 43 -5.85 3.38 -16.55
CA GLY A 43 -5.43 2.50 -17.64
C GLY A 43 -5.38 3.18 -19.01
N GLU A 44 -5.83 4.42 -19.11
CA GLU A 44 -5.84 5.20 -20.35
C GLU A 44 -4.72 6.26 -20.34
N ALA A 45 -4.68 7.08 -19.28
CA ALA A 45 -3.73 8.16 -19.16
C ALA A 45 -2.48 7.76 -18.36
N LEU A 46 -2.60 6.73 -17.52
CA LEU A 46 -1.49 6.24 -16.69
C LEU A 46 -1.53 4.71 -16.60
N THR A 47 -0.41 4.06 -16.95
CA THR A 47 -0.26 2.62 -16.75
C THR A 47 0.16 2.31 -15.31
N LEU A 48 0.04 1.04 -14.90
CA LEU A 48 0.55 0.59 -13.60
C LEU A 48 2.07 0.81 -13.47
N SER A 49 2.85 0.63 -14.54
CA SER A 49 4.29 0.84 -14.54
C SER A 49 4.63 2.31 -14.33
N ASP A 50 3.95 3.22 -15.05
CA ASP A 50 4.17 4.67 -14.88
C ASP A 50 3.83 5.12 -13.46
N LEU A 51 2.78 4.54 -12.87
CA LEU A 51 2.37 4.83 -11.50
C LEU A 51 3.40 4.30 -10.49
N TYR A 52 3.94 3.10 -10.71
CA TYR A 52 5.02 2.54 -9.90
C TYR A 52 6.28 3.42 -9.97
N ASP A 53 6.71 3.80 -11.17
CA ASP A 53 7.90 4.64 -11.39
C ASP A 53 7.75 6.00 -10.70
N LYS A 54 6.56 6.63 -10.79
CA LYS A 54 6.25 7.86 -10.07
C LYS A 54 6.30 7.67 -8.55
N ALA A 55 5.80 6.54 -8.04
CA ALA A 55 5.77 6.25 -6.61
C ALA A 55 7.17 6.08 -6.02
N VAL A 56 8.10 5.44 -6.74
CA VAL A 56 9.46 5.19 -6.26
C VAL A 56 10.42 6.35 -6.56
N SER A 57 10.18 7.12 -7.62
CA SER A 57 11.08 8.18 -8.08
C SER A 57 10.73 9.57 -7.55
N THR A 58 9.51 9.78 -7.05
CA THR A 58 9.07 11.10 -6.56
C THR A 58 9.02 11.12 -5.02
N PRO A 59 9.92 11.86 -4.34
CA PRO A 59 9.95 11.91 -2.87
C PRO A 59 8.61 12.32 -2.28
N GLY A 60 8.05 11.54 -1.36
CA GLY A 60 6.75 11.83 -0.72
C GLY A 60 5.52 11.58 -1.60
N PHE A 61 5.64 10.86 -2.71
CA PHE A 61 4.53 10.54 -3.60
C PHE A 61 3.35 9.90 -2.86
N ILE A 62 3.63 8.84 -2.08
CA ILE A 62 2.62 8.12 -1.30
C ILE A 62 1.85 9.08 -0.40
N ARG A 63 2.56 9.84 0.44
CA ARG A 63 1.95 10.79 1.39
C ARG A 63 1.11 11.87 0.71
N ARG A 64 1.54 12.40 -0.45
CA ARG A 64 0.78 13.43 -1.18
C ARG A 64 -0.50 12.91 -1.82
N HIS A 65 -0.56 11.61 -2.12
CA HIS A 65 -1.72 10.98 -2.76
C HIS A 65 -2.56 10.15 -1.78
N THR A 66 -2.27 10.23 -0.48
CA THR A 66 -3.10 9.64 0.57
C THR A 66 -4.34 10.53 0.81
N PRO A 67 -5.57 10.04 0.56
CA PRO A 67 -6.79 10.77 0.87
C PRO A 67 -6.93 11.00 2.38
N VAL A 68 -7.42 12.18 2.76
CA VAL A 68 -7.67 12.56 4.17
C VAL A 68 -9.17 12.67 4.43
N ASP A 69 -9.89 13.29 3.50
CA ASP A 69 -11.32 13.52 3.63
C ASP A 69 -12.14 12.30 3.20
N GLY A 70 -13.23 12.05 3.93
CA GLY A 70 -14.25 11.08 3.53
C GLY A 70 -15.16 11.65 2.45
N VAL A 71 -15.48 10.84 1.44
CA VAL A 71 -16.42 11.19 0.38
C VAL A 71 -17.43 10.07 0.15
N PRO A 72 -18.68 10.39 -0.24
CA PRO A 72 -19.68 9.38 -0.51
C PRO A 72 -19.25 8.52 -1.70
N VAL A 73 -19.36 7.20 -1.57
CA VAL A 73 -19.00 6.26 -2.64
C VAL A 73 -20.23 5.52 -3.14
N ARG A 74 -20.43 5.47 -4.45
CA ARG A 74 -21.59 4.77 -5.03
C ARG A 74 -21.29 3.30 -5.28
N ARG A 75 -20.20 2.97 -5.97
CA ARG A 75 -19.70 1.59 -6.14
C ARG A 75 -18.36 1.44 -5.44
N PHE A 76 -18.28 0.45 -4.55
CA PHE A 76 -17.08 0.13 -3.79
C PHE A 76 -16.76 -1.36 -3.92
N MET A 77 -15.63 -1.71 -4.54
CA MET A 77 -15.18 -3.08 -4.70
C MET A 77 -13.65 -3.14 -4.61
N VAL A 78 -13.15 -3.92 -3.65
CA VAL A 78 -11.73 -4.24 -3.49
C VAL A 78 -11.62 -5.77 -3.44
N PRO A 79 -10.81 -6.41 -4.29
CA PRO A 79 -10.66 -7.86 -4.26
C PRO A 79 -9.88 -8.28 -3.01
N LYS A 80 -10.23 -9.45 -2.47
CA LYS A 80 -9.32 -10.15 -1.56
C LYS A 80 -8.10 -10.60 -2.32
N PHE A 81 -6.96 -10.61 -1.65
CA PHE A 81 -5.76 -11.21 -2.21
C PHE A 81 -4.84 -11.65 -1.09
N LYS A 82 -4.08 -12.69 -1.37
CA LYS A 82 -3.01 -13.18 -0.51
C LYS A 82 -1.87 -13.61 -1.40
N PHE A 83 -0.68 -13.11 -1.14
CA PHE A 83 0.52 -13.58 -1.83
C PHE A 83 1.72 -13.50 -0.91
N THR A 84 2.65 -14.40 -1.13
CA THR A 84 3.97 -14.40 -0.51
C THR A 84 5.00 -14.18 -1.60
N PHE A 85 5.88 -13.20 -1.40
CA PHE A 85 6.97 -12.90 -2.29
C PHE A 85 8.30 -13.19 -1.58
N GLU A 86 9.20 -13.88 -2.26
CA GLU A 86 10.52 -14.24 -1.77
C GLU A 86 11.54 -13.96 -2.86
N PHE A 87 12.59 -13.24 -2.52
CA PHE A 87 13.69 -12.96 -3.45
C PHE A 87 15.01 -12.75 -2.73
N GLU A 88 16.09 -12.96 -3.49
CA GLU A 88 17.46 -12.67 -3.08
C GLU A 88 17.80 -11.26 -3.56
N ALA A 89 18.13 -10.37 -2.63
CA ALA A 89 18.26 -8.93 -2.86
C ALA A 89 19.72 -8.47 -3.02
N SER A 90 20.71 -9.36 -2.90
CA SER A 90 22.12 -8.95 -2.89
C SER A 90 22.52 -8.26 -4.19
N GLY A 91 22.09 -8.81 -5.32
CA GLY A 91 22.38 -8.23 -6.64
C GLY A 91 21.82 -6.80 -6.76
N ASP A 92 20.62 -6.56 -6.26
CA ASP A 92 19.98 -5.24 -6.35
C ASP A 92 20.59 -4.24 -5.36
N ILE A 93 20.92 -4.68 -4.15
CA ILE A 93 21.63 -3.85 -3.15
C ILE A 93 23.03 -3.44 -3.66
N GLN A 94 23.73 -4.34 -4.35
CA GLN A 94 25.02 -4.02 -4.99
C GLN A 94 24.86 -3.01 -6.13
N LYS A 95 23.83 -3.15 -6.98
CA LYS A 95 23.51 -2.17 -8.03
C LYS A 95 23.18 -0.78 -7.46
N LEU A 96 22.63 -0.73 -6.25
CA LEU A 96 22.38 0.51 -5.51
C LEU A 96 23.66 1.12 -4.88
N GLY A 97 24.82 0.47 -5.03
CA GLY A 97 26.12 1.00 -4.63
C GLY A 97 26.70 0.41 -3.34
N VAL A 98 25.99 -0.51 -2.69
CA VAL A 98 26.48 -1.18 -1.47
C VAL A 98 27.33 -2.39 -1.88
N MET A 99 28.52 -2.14 -2.42
CA MET A 99 29.42 -3.19 -2.89
C MET A 99 30.32 -3.73 -1.77
N ARG A 100 30.94 -2.84 -0.99
CA ARG A 100 31.92 -3.22 0.05
C ARG A 100 31.39 -4.22 1.07
N ALA A 101 30.10 -4.18 1.38
CA ALA A 101 29.51 -5.12 2.33
C ALA A 101 29.60 -6.58 1.86
N PHE A 102 29.70 -6.83 0.55
CA PHE A 102 29.80 -8.15 -0.07
C PHE A 102 31.23 -8.54 -0.44
N GLU A 103 32.18 -7.59 -0.45
CA GLU A 103 33.57 -7.76 -0.91
C GLU A 103 34.61 -7.61 0.22
N GLY A 104 34.28 -8.06 1.43
CA GLY A 104 35.21 -8.00 2.57
C GLY A 104 35.24 -6.65 3.28
N GLY A 105 34.06 -6.05 3.49
CA GLY A 105 33.86 -4.80 4.22
C GLY A 105 34.29 -4.88 5.69
N ASP A 106 34.31 -3.72 6.36
CA ASP A 106 34.64 -3.63 7.78
C ASP A 106 33.42 -3.99 8.65
N PHE A 107 33.43 -5.21 9.18
CA PHE A 107 32.44 -5.71 10.14
C PHE A 107 33.02 -5.90 11.54
N SER A 108 34.12 -5.21 11.87
CA SER A 108 34.80 -5.32 13.18
C SER A 108 33.90 -4.99 14.37
N GLY A 109 32.86 -4.17 14.17
CA GLY A 109 31.85 -3.85 15.18
C GLY A 109 30.87 -4.99 15.51
N MET A 110 30.80 -6.04 14.68
CA MET A 110 29.92 -7.19 14.92
C MET A 110 30.64 -8.31 15.68
N VAL A 111 31.93 -8.53 15.39
CA VAL A 111 32.73 -9.62 15.97
C VAL A 111 34.19 -9.17 16.16
N SER A 112 34.71 -9.35 17.37
CA SER A 112 36.14 -9.12 17.67
C SER A 112 37.02 -10.09 16.86
N GLY A 113 37.97 -9.56 16.09
CA GLY A 113 38.86 -10.34 15.23
C GLY A 113 38.30 -10.65 13.83
N GLY A 114 37.23 -9.96 13.41
CA GLY A 114 36.51 -10.15 12.15
C GLY A 114 37.27 -9.74 10.87
N ASN A 115 38.46 -10.28 10.65
CA ASN A 115 39.16 -10.15 9.37
C ASN A 115 38.49 -11.07 8.32
N GLY A 116 38.04 -10.51 7.21
CA GLY A 116 37.48 -11.28 6.07
C GLY A 116 35.99 -11.60 6.17
N LEU A 117 35.22 -10.90 7.02
CA LEU A 117 33.77 -10.99 7.04
C LEU A 117 33.14 -10.24 5.86
N PHE A 118 32.10 -10.82 5.28
CA PHE A 118 31.29 -10.20 4.23
C PHE A 118 29.88 -10.79 4.23
N ILE A 119 28.95 -10.07 3.63
CA ILE A 119 27.59 -10.54 3.40
C ILE A 119 27.62 -11.55 2.25
N SER A 120 27.24 -12.79 2.53
CA SER A 120 27.15 -13.85 1.52
C SER A 120 25.85 -13.81 0.71
N GLY A 121 24.78 -13.28 1.30
CA GLY A 121 23.47 -13.16 0.65
C GLY A 121 22.48 -12.39 1.52
N VAL A 122 21.53 -11.71 0.88
CA VAL A 122 20.43 -11.02 1.52
C VAL A 122 19.14 -11.61 0.97
N TYR A 123 18.38 -12.28 1.82
CA TYR A 123 17.12 -12.93 1.43
C TYR A 123 15.96 -12.17 2.06
N HIS A 124 14.99 -11.76 1.25
CA HIS A 124 13.80 -11.06 1.69
C HIS A 124 12.54 -11.86 1.36
N LYS A 125 11.73 -12.11 2.39
CA LYS A 125 10.44 -12.78 2.27
C LYS A 125 9.36 -11.95 2.94
N ALA A 126 8.29 -11.70 2.22
CA ALA A 126 7.16 -10.89 2.65
C ALA A 126 5.84 -11.57 2.26
N THR A 127 4.87 -11.54 3.18
CA THR A 127 3.51 -12.03 2.93
C THR A 127 2.54 -10.89 3.19
N VAL A 128 1.62 -10.67 2.25
CA VAL A 128 0.50 -9.74 2.40
C VAL A 128 -0.78 -10.52 2.21
N GLU A 129 -1.73 -10.30 3.13
CA GLU A 129 -3.06 -10.89 3.09
C GLU A 129 -4.08 -9.78 3.32
N VAL A 130 -5.03 -9.65 2.39
CA VAL A 130 -6.14 -8.72 2.44
C VAL A 130 -7.42 -9.53 2.37
N ASP A 131 -8.12 -9.56 3.49
CA ASP A 131 -9.43 -10.18 3.66
C ASP A 131 -10.43 -9.17 4.23
N GLU A 132 -11.69 -9.58 4.40
CA GLU A 132 -12.63 -8.74 5.13
C GLU A 132 -12.24 -8.65 6.61
N ALA A 133 -11.83 -9.70 7.31
CA ALA A 133 -11.63 -9.56 8.76
C ALA A 133 -10.55 -8.51 9.13
N GLY A 134 -9.42 -8.47 8.43
CA GLY A 134 -8.31 -7.55 8.68
C GLY A 134 -8.48 -6.14 8.11
N THR A 135 -9.29 -5.97 7.06
CA THR A 135 -9.54 -4.67 6.40
C THR A 135 -10.95 -4.13 6.67
N VAL A 136 -11.95 -5.01 6.77
CA VAL A 136 -13.35 -4.72 7.12
C VAL A 136 -13.57 -4.59 8.61
N ALA A 137 -12.72 -5.12 9.51
CA ALA A 137 -12.80 -4.65 10.90
C ALA A 137 -12.68 -3.12 10.93
N ALA A 138 -11.75 -2.52 10.18
CA ALA A 138 -11.63 -1.07 10.09
C ALA A 138 -12.77 -0.38 9.33
N ALA A 139 -13.24 -0.96 8.23
CA ALA A 139 -14.42 -0.46 7.52
C ALA A 139 -15.66 -0.46 8.42
N ALA A 140 -15.86 -1.48 9.26
CA ALA A 140 -17.04 -1.66 10.11
C ALA A 140 -17.21 -0.67 11.28
N THR A 141 -16.24 0.20 11.62
CA THR A 141 -16.54 1.39 12.46
C THR A 141 -16.45 2.72 11.73
N ALA A 142 -15.90 2.77 10.51
CA ALA A 142 -16.29 3.87 9.62
C ALA A 142 -17.82 3.83 9.41
N VAL A 143 -18.40 2.62 9.49
CA VAL A 143 -19.84 2.28 9.43
C VAL A 143 -20.72 2.85 10.57
N CYS A 144 -20.22 3.76 11.39
CA CYS A 144 -21.01 4.35 12.49
C CYS A 144 -20.82 5.87 12.63
N MET A 145 -20.96 6.64 11.54
CA MET A 145 -21.19 8.08 11.65
C MET A 145 -22.31 8.53 10.71
N GLN A 146 -23.53 8.60 11.25
CA GLN A 146 -24.69 9.12 10.56
C GLN A 146 -24.65 10.65 10.61
N GLN A 147 -24.37 11.32 9.49
CA GLN A 147 -24.63 12.75 9.33
C GLN A 147 -25.65 13.02 8.21
N CYS A 148 -26.63 13.85 8.55
CA CYS A 148 -27.75 14.24 7.71
C CYS A 148 -27.31 14.97 6.44
N ALA A 149 -28.11 14.76 5.38
CA ALA A 149 -27.96 15.27 4.03
C ALA A 149 -27.39 16.69 3.92
N ARG A 150 -26.17 16.80 3.42
CA ARG A 150 -25.63 17.98 2.75
C ARG A 150 -25.55 17.63 1.26
N MET A 151 -25.82 18.56 0.35
CA MET A 151 -25.47 18.39 -1.07
C MET A 151 -23.93 18.30 -1.16
N GLY A 152 -23.41 17.10 -0.93
CA GLY A 152 -22.01 16.77 -1.06
C GLY A 152 -21.61 16.69 -2.53
N PRO A 153 -20.29 16.67 -2.82
CA PRO A 153 -19.80 16.36 -4.15
C PRO A 153 -20.43 15.05 -4.67
N PRO A 154 -20.58 14.91 -6.01
CA PRO A 154 -21.16 13.71 -6.59
C PRO A 154 -20.39 12.47 -6.12
N PRO A 155 -21.09 11.36 -5.84
CA PRO A 155 -20.45 10.18 -5.28
C PRO A 155 -19.44 9.60 -6.26
N VAL A 156 -18.32 9.13 -5.73
CA VAL A 156 -17.21 8.54 -6.50
C VAL A 156 -17.40 7.02 -6.59
N ASP A 157 -16.99 6.40 -7.69
CA ASP A 157 -16.86 4.94 -7.76
C ASP A 157 -15.40 4.52 -7.54
N PHE A 158 -15.17 3.53 -6.69
CA PHE A 158 -13.89 2.84 -6.53
C PHE A 158 -14.10 1.34 -6.73
N VAL A 159 -13.73 0.84 -7.92
CA VAL A 159 -13.87 -0.57 -8.32
C VAL A 159 -12.50 -1.04 -8.79
N ALA A 160 -11.81 -1.81 -7.95
CA ALA A 160 -10.49 -2.36 -8.25
C ALA A 160 -10.58 -3.68 -9.04
N ASP A 161 -11.10 -3.59 -10.27
CA ASP A 161 -11.32 -4.70 -11.21
C ASP A 161 -10.18 -4.89 -12.24
N ARG A 162 -9.05 -4.22 -12.02
CA ARG A 162 -7.89 -4.18 -12.90
C ARG A 162 -6.61 -3.97 -12.08
N PRO A 163 -5.41 -4.10 -12.66
CA PRO A 163 -4.16 -4.01 -11.90
C PRO A 163 -4.01 -2.69 -11.14
N PHE A 164 -3.58 -2.76 -9.88
CA PHE A 164 -3.42 -1.60 -8.98
C PHE A 164 -2.15 -1.70 -8.14
N LEU A 165 -1.65 -0.55 -7.69
CA LEU A 165 -0.57 -0.46 -6.72
C LEU A 165 -1.16 -0.43 -5.30
N PHE A 166 -0.47 -1.02 -4.34
CA PHE A 166 -0.80 -0.87 -2.93
C PHE A 166 0.44 -0.48 -2.12
N ALA A 167 0.22 0.26 -1.04
CA ALA A 167 1.22 0.52 -0.02
C ALA A 167 0.63 0.30 1.37
N ILE A 168 1.42 -0.21 2.31
CA ILE A 168 1.08 -0.22 3.74
C ILE A 168 1.97 0.80 4.41
N VAL A 169 1.36 1.76 5.09
CA VAL A 169 2.05 2.95 5.58
C VAL A 169 1.76 3.14 7.07
N GLU A 170 2.79 3.50 7.83
CA GLU A 170 2.64 3.94 9.22
C GLU A 170 2.24 5.43 9.24
N GLU A 171 1.14 5.75 9.93
CA GLU A 171 0.45 7.05 9.86
C GLU A 171 1.31 8.20 10.39
N ARG A 172 2.08 8.00 11.47
CA ARG A 172 2.77 9.11 12.16
C ARG A 172 4.06 9.53 11.46
N SER A 173 4.90 8.59 11.09
CA SER A 173 6.18 8.80 10.42
C SER A 173 6.03 8.89 8.90
N GLY A 174 4.97 8.32 8.35
CA GLY A 174 4.80 8.17 6.91
C GLY A 174 5.70 7.09 6.29
N ALA A 175 6.30 6.23 7.12
CA ALA A 175 7.13 5.13 6.64
C ALA A 175 6.31 4.13 5.83
N VAL A 176 6.80 3.81 4.62
CA VAL A 176 6.22 2.79 3.75
C VAL A 176 6.79 1.44 4.16
N LEU A 177 5.95 0.58 4.73
CA LEU A 177 6.32 -0.76 5.20
C LEU A 177 6.26 -1.79 4.08
N PHE A 178 5.25 -1.65 3.22
CA PHE A 178 5.10 -2.48 2.03
C PHE A 178 4.75 -1.60 0.84
N LEU A 179 5.29 -1.94 -0.32
CA LEU A 179 4.94 -1.37 -1.60
C LEU A 179 4.90 -2.51 -2.61
N GLY A 180 3.80 -2.65 -3.33
CA GLY A 180 3.67 -3.70 -4.34
C GLY A 180 2.51 -3.42 -5.26
N HIS A 181 2.30 -4.30 -6.22
CA HIS A 181 1.17 -4.21 -7.13
C HIS A 181 0.44 -5.55 -7.22
N VAL A 182 -0.85 -5.50 -7.52
CA VAL A 182 -1.70 -6.67 -7.77
C VAL A 182 -2.06 -6.66 -9.24
N VAL A 183 -1.53 -7.61 -10.02
CA VAL A 183 -1.93 -7.81 -11.43
C VAL A 183 -3.07 -8.81 -11.56
N ASN A 184 -3.07 -9.86 -10.72
CA ASN A 184 -4.12 -10.86 -10.66
C ASN A 184 -4.36 -11.29 -9.20
N PRO A 185 -5.52 -10.99 -8.60
CA PRO A 185 -5.81 -11.31 -7.21
C PRO A 185 -6.10 -12.80 -6.96
N LEU A 186 -6.27 -13.61 -8.01
CA LEU A 186 -6.54 -15.04 -7.92
C LEU A 186 -5.28 -15.92 -7.89
N VAL A 187 -4.12 -15.34 -8.21
CA VAL A 187 -2.85 -16.06 -8.26
C VAL A 187 -2.08 -15.74 -6.98
N GLY A 188 -2.05 -16.71 -6.06
CA GLY A 188 -1.40 -16.61 -4.75
C GLY A 188 -1.04 -17.98 -4.21
#